data_AF-A0A432QH28-F1
#
_entry.id   AF-A0A432QH28-F1
#
_cell.length_a   1.000
_cell.length_b   1.000
_cell.length_c   1.000
_cell.angle_alpha   90.00
_cell.angle_beta   90.00
_cell.angle_gamma   90.00
#
_symmetry.space_group_name_H-M   'P 1'
#
loop_
_entity.id
_entity.type
_entity.pdbx_description
1 polymer ?
#
loop_
_entity_poly.entity_id
_entity_poly.type
_entity_poly.pdbx_seq_one_letter_code
_entity_poly.pdbx_strand_id
1 'polypeptide(L)'
;MGADSLVELHQWYRYPEIFHLADLIVVARKGISDREWSDAIRKLPGNFLPVSDSGTAFRQADGGTMIHYISDFSCPVSSSKVRAQLQAGKRPQGVDKDVFSYIQAHHLYGS
;
A
#
# COMPACT_ATOMS: atom_id res chain seq x y z
N MET A 1 -0.68 0.62 4.21
CA MET A 1 -1.03 0.35 2.80
C MET A 1 0.09 0.82 1.88
N GLY A 2 0.11 0.40 0.61
CA GLY A 2 1.08 0.90 -0.38
C GLY A 2 0.66 2.24 -0.98
N ALA A 3 1.63 2.98 -1.53
CA ALA A 3 1.39 4.26 -2.20
C ALA A 3 0.44 4.14 -3.41
N ASP A 4 0.42 2.99 -4.09
CA ASP A 4 -0.54 2.71 -5.17
C ASP A 4 -1.98 2.70 -4.67
N SER A 5 -2.22 2.07 -3.51
CA SER A 5 -3.54 2.06 -2.89
C SER A 5 -4.01 3.46 -2.48
N LEU A 6 -3.10 4.35 -2.07
CA LEU A 6 -3.43 5.74 -1.76
C LEU A 6 -3.87 6.51 -3.02
N VAL A 7 -3.15 6.36 -4.14
CA VAL A 7 -3.50 7.01 -5.41
C VAL A 7 -4.90 6.60 -5.87
N GLU A 8 -5.26 5.33 -5.68
CA GLU A 8 -6.56 4.77 -6.05
C GLU A 8 -7.64 4.89 -4.95
N LEU A 9 -7.31 5.41 -3.76
CA LEU A 9 -8.19 5.41 -2.59
C LEU A 9 -9.54 6.10 -2.87
N HIS A 10 -9.53 7.14 -3.70
CA HIS A 10 -10.73 7.86 -4.13
C HIS A 10 -11.77 7.00 -4.86
N GLN A 11 -11.37 5.81 -5.33
CA GLN A 11 -12.23 4.84 -6.01
C GLN A 11 -12.83 3.80 -5.05
N TRP A 12 -12.38 3.77 -3.79
CA TRP A 12 -12.87 2.80 -2.81
C TRP A 12 -14.29 3.16 -2.36
N TYR A 13 -15.05 2.13 -2.02
CA TYR A 13 -16.41 2.30 -1.50
C TYR A 13 -16.40 3.11 -0.20
N ARG A 14 -17.09 4.26 -0.20
CA ARG A 14 -17.22 5.17 0.97
C ARG A 14 -15.86 5.56 1.58
N TYR A 15 -14.82 5.72 0.76
CA TYR A 15 -13.47 6.04 1.23
C TYR A 15 -13.35 7.26 2.17
N PRO A 16 -14.19 8.33 2.12
CA PRO A 16 -14.08 9.43 3.06
C PRO A 16 -14.30 9.01 4.52
N GLU A 17 -15.01 7.91 4.77
CA GLU A 17 -15.30 7.43 6.12
C GLU A 17 -14.09 6.79 6.79
N ILE A 18 -13.11 6.33 6.00
CA ILE A 18 -11.86 5.79 6.53
C ILE A 18 -11.16 6.84 7.41
N PHE A 19 -11.24 8.12 7.03
CA PHE A 19 -10.66 9.26 7.77
C PHE A 19 -11.40 9.63 9.07
N HIS A 20 -12.47 8.89 9.42
CA HIS A 20 -13.14 9.01 10.72
C HIS A 20 -12.82 7.81 11.63
N LEU A 21 -12.20 6.76 11.08
CA LEU A 21 -12.05 5.47 11.74
C LEU A 21 -10.59 5.12 12.03
N ALA A 22 -9.64 5.60 11.23
CA ALA A 22 -8.24 5.24 11.38
C ALA A 22 -7.28 6.29 10.83
N ASP A 23 -6.06 6.25 11.36
CA ASP A 23 -4.89 6.84 10.73
C ASP A 23 -4.36 5.94 9.61
N LEU A 24 -3.71 6.53 8.61
CA LEU A 24 -3.15 5.79 7.49
C LEU A 24 -1.63 5.85 7.47
N ILE A 25 -1.00 4.67 7.45
CA ILE A 25 0.43 4.54 7.16
C ILE A 25 0.57 4.06 5.71
N VAL A 26 1.22 4.88 4.89
CA VAL A 26 1.43 4.69 3.46
C VAL A 26 2.92 4.43 3.23
N VAL A 27 3.25 3.29 2.63
CA VAL A 27 4.63 2.93 2.30
C VAL A 27 4.93 3.22 0.83
N ALA A 28 6.15 3.68 0.55
CA ALA A 28 6.62 3.89 -0.82
C ALA A 28 6.48 2.62 -1.66
N ARG A 29 6.24 2.80 -2.95
CA ARG A 29 6.15 1.70 -3.91
C ARG A 29 6.85 2.05 -5.20
N LYS A 30 7.60 1.08 -5.73
CA LYS A 30 8.26 1.20 -7.03
C LYS A 30 7.22 1.54 -8.11
N GLY A 31 7.47 2.61 -8.84
CA GLY A 31 6.59 3.10 -9.91
C GLY A 31 5.65 4.22 -9.49
N ILE A 32 5.61 4.59 -8.21
CA ILE A 32 4.90 5.79 -7.75
C ILE A 32 5.95 6.85 -7.42
N SER A 33 5.88 7.99 -8.10
CA SER A 33 6.75 9.14 -7.86
C SER A 33 6.31 9.94 -6.64
N ASP A 34 7.20 10.79 -6.11
CA ASP A 34 6.88 11.65 -4.97
C ASP A 34 5.73 12.62 -5.27
N ARG A 35 5.62 13.05 -6.53
CA ARG A 35 4.55 13.91 -6.99
C ARG A 35 3.20 13.20 -6.97
N GLU A 36 3.15 11.95 -7.45
CA GLU A 36 1.89 11.21 -7.59
C GLU A 36 1.22 10.95 -6.24
N TRP A 37 1.97 10.50 -5.24
CA TRP A 37 1.39 10.28 -3.92
C TRP A 37 1.04 11.61 -3.22
N SER A 38 1.87 12.66 -3.38
CA SER A 38 1.58 13.98 -2.81
C SER A 38 0.32 14.60 -3.41
N ASP A 39 0.14 14.49 -4.73
CA ASP A 39 -1.06 14.93 -5.43
C ASP A 39 -2.28 14.07 -5.04
N ALA A 40 -2.10 12.81 -4.66
CA ALA A 40 -3.19 11.98 -4.14
C ALA A 40 -3.71 12.51 -2.79
N ILE A 41 -2.83 12.91 -1.86
CA ILE A 41 -3.23 13.52 -0.58
C ILE A 41 -4.04 14.80 -0.80
N ARG A 42 -3.61 15.65 -1.74
CA ARG A 42 -4.31 16.91 -2.07
C ARG A 42 -5.71 16.70 -2.65
N LYS A 43 -5.97 15.53 -3.25
CA LYS A 43 -7.28 15.17 -3.81
C LYS A 43 -8.21 14.53 -2.78
N LEU A 44 -7.72 14.20 -1.59
CA LEU A 44 -8.56 13.63 -0.54
C LEU A 44 -9.58 14.67 -0.04
N PRO A 45 -10.76 14.22 0.38
CA PRO A 45 -11.77 15.08 0.97
C PRO A 45 -11.29 15.54 2.35
N GLY A 46 -11.48 16.82 2.63
CA GLY A 46 -10.89 17.46 3.80
C GLY A 46 -9.54 18.08 3.47
N ASN A 47 -9.19 19.12 4.21
CA ASN A 47 -7.93 19.83 3.99
C ASN A 47 -6.83 19.12 4.79
N PHE A 48 -5.91 18.43 4.12
CA PHE A 48 -4.76 17.79 4.75
C PHE A 48 -3.56 18.74 4.75
N LEU A 49 -3.11 19.10 5.95
CA LEU A 49 -1.99 20.02 6.15
C LEU A 49 -0.74 19.24 6.60
N PRO A 50 0.45 19.59 6.11
CA PRO A 50 1.69 18.96 6.56
C PRO A 50 1.93 19.25 8.05
N VAL A 51 2.33 18.23 8.81
CA VAL A 51 2.59 18.32 10.26
C VAL A 51 4.04 18.71 10.56
N SER A 52 4.95 18.50 9.60
CA SER A 52 6.36 18.87 9.72
C SER A 52 6.97 19.23 8.36
N ASP A 53 8.09 19.94 8.40
CA ASP A 53 8.87 20.33 7.22
C ASP A 53 9.40 19.12 6.42
N SER A 54 9.43 17.93 7.02
CA SER A 54 9.81 16.70 6.31
C SER A 54 8.86 16.35 5.16
N GLY A 55 7.62 16.87 5.16
CA GLY A 55 6.63 16.55 4.14
C GLY A 55 6.15 15.10 4.15
N THR A 56 6.47 14.32 5.18
CA THR A 56 6.12 12.88 5.28
C THR A 56 4.91 12.60 6.16
N ALA A 57 4.33 13.62 6.80
CA ALA A 57 3.17 13.46 7.66
C ALA A 57 2.18 14.59 7.42
N PHE A 58 0.91 14.23 7.31
CA PHE A 58 -0.20 15.15 7.09
C PHE A 58 -1.30 14.89 8.11
N ARG A 59 -1.97 15.95 8.54
CA ARG A 59 -3.11 15.89 9.44
C ARG A 59 -4.27 16.67 8.85
N GLN A 60 -5.46 16.13 8.96
CA GLN A 60 -6.68 16.82 8.56
C GLN A 60 -6.84 18.10 9.42
N ALA A 61 -7.23 19.20 8.78
CA ALA A 61 -7.25 20.53 9.39
C ALA A 61 -8.24 20.67 10.57
N ASP A 62 -9.25 19.81 10.62
CA ASP A 62 -10.20 19.69 11.74
C ASP A 62 -9.64 18.89 12.94
N GLY A 63 -8.39 18.43 12.86
CA GLY A 63 -7.77 17.59 13.87
C GLY A 63 -8.16 16.11 13.78
N GLY A 64 -8.74 15.67 12.65
CA GLY A 64 -9.07 14.27 12.37
C GLY A 64 -7.84 13.40 12.04
N THR A 65 -8.00 12.56 11.01
CA THR A 65 -7.02 11.54 10.63
C THR A 65 -5.63 12.10 10.29
N MET A 66 -4.62 11.34 10.69
CA MET A 66 -3.24 11.52 10.32
C MET A 66 -2.82 10.52 9.24
N ILE A 67 -2.08 11.01 8.25
CA ILE A 67 -1.50 10.21 7.18
C ILE A 67 0.03 10.31 7.27
N HIS A 68 0.68 9.17 7.39
CA HIS A 68 2.14 9.03 7.42
C HIS A 68 2.64 8.38 6.14
N TYR A 69 3.70 8.94 5.56
CA TYR A 69 4.39 8.39 4.40
C TYR A 69 5.78 7.88 4.78
N ILE A 70 6.06 6.61 4.49
CA ILE A 70 7.36 5.98 4.72
C ILE A 70 8.04 5.84 3.36
N SER A 71 8.99 6.73 3.07
CA SER A 71 9.73 6.77 1.81
C SER A 71 10.77 5.66 1.69
N ASP A 72 11.40 5.28 2.80
CA ASP A 72 12.41 4.22 2.86
C ASP A 72 11.77 2.85 3.13
N PHE A 73 11.02 2.35 2.15
CA PHE A 73 10.47 1.01 2.18
C PHE A 73 10.65 0.32 0.83
N SER A 74 11.27 -0.85 0.85
CA SER A 74 11.47 -1.69 -0.33
C SER A 74 11.06 -3.12 -0.04
N CYS A 75 9.99 -3.58 -0.66
CA CYS A 75 9.63 -4.99 -0.72
C CYS A 75 9.64 -5.44 -2.19
N PRO A 76 10.64 -6.24 -2.62
CA PRO A 76 10.78 -6.65 -4.02
C PRO A 76 9.79 -7.76 -4.45
N VAL A 77 8.91 -8.20 -3.55
CA VAL A 77 7.98 -9.31 -3.77
C VAL A 77 6.62 -8.77 -4.22
N SER A 78 6.03 -9.39 -5.25
CA SER A 78 4.64 -9.13 -5.65
C SER A 78 3.89 -10.44 -5.89
N SER A 79 2.62 -10.48 -5.50
CA SER A 79 1.80 -11.70 -5.64
C SER A 79 1.68 -12.16 -7.09
N SER A 80 1.67 -11.24 -8.06
CA SER A 80 1.66 -11.60 -9.49
C SER A 80 2.93 -12.34 -9.92
N LYS A 81 4.11 -11.91 -9.46
CA LYS A 81 5.38 -12.63 -9.73
C LYS A 81 5.42 -13.97 -9.02
N VAL A 82 4.95 -14.03 -7.78
CA VAL A 82 4.84 -15.28 -7.01
C VAL A 82 3.97 -16.29 -7.75
N ARG A 83 2.77 -15.90 -8.20
CA ARG A 83 1.87 -16.79 -8.96
C ARG A 83 2.50 -17.25 -10.28
N ALA A 84 3.15 -16.37 -11.03
CA ALA A 84 3.82 -16.73 -12.28
C ALA A 84 4.98 -17.73 -12.05
N GLN A 85 5.73 -17.59 -10.96
CA GLN A 85 6.78 -18.53 -10.58
C GLN A 85 6.21 -19.89 -10.21
N LEU A 86 5.14 -19.93 -9.41
CA LEU A 86 4.45 -21.16 -9.02
C LEU A 86 3.90 -21.91 -10.24
N GLN A 87 3.26 -21.21 -11.18
CA GLN A 87 2.76 -21.79 -12.43
C GLN A 87 3.89 -22.36 -13.32
N ALA A 88 5.09 -21.77 -13.25
CA ALA A 88 6.26 -22.29 -13.94
C ALA A 88 6.98 -23.43 -13.17
N GLY A 89 6.39 -23.96 -12.10
CA GLY A 89 6.98 -25.00 -11.25
C GLY A 89 8.18 -24.53 -10.42
N LYS A 90 8.40 -23.21 -10.30
CA LYS A 90 9.53 -22.62 -9.57
C LYS A 90 9.13 -22.29 -8.14
N ARG A 91 10.06 -22.45 -7.20
CA ARG A 91 9.89 -21.95 -5.82
C ARG A 91 10.06 -20.43 -5.79
N PRO A 92 9.02 -19.66 -5.40
CA PRO A 92 9.15 -18.21 -5.28
C PRO A 92 10.09 -17.80 -4.16
N GLN A 93 10.91 -16.77 -4.40
CA GLN A 93 11.70 -16.14 -3.34
C GLN A 93 10.80 -15.22 -2.50
N GLY A 94 11.01 -15.21 -1.18
CA GLY A 94 10.28 -14.35 -0.25
C GLY A 94 8.91 -14.88 0.19
N VAL A 95 8.51 -16.08 -0.24
CA VAL A 95 7.37 -16.80 0.33
C VAL A 95 7.87 -17.65 1.48
N ASP A 96 7.22 -17.50 2.64
CA ASP A 96 7.51 -18.30 3.82
C ASP A 96 7.36 -19.81 3.55
N LYS A 97 8.16 -20.62 4.23
CA LYS A 97 8.18 -22.08 4.03
C LYS A 97 6.82 -22.72 4.30
N ASP A 98 6.10 -22.27 5.33
CA ASP A 98 4.85 -22.87 5.77
C ASP A 98 3.71 -22.47 4.81
N VAL A 99 3.76 -21.23 4.31
CA VAL A 99 2.87 -20.75 3.23
C VAL A 99 3.12 -21.54 1.94
N PHE A 100 4.38 -21.81 1.60
CA PHE A 100 4.70 -22.61 0.41
C PHE A 100 4.23 -24.07 0.56
N SER A 101 4.45 -24.70 1.72
CA SER A 101 3.94 -26.03 2.01
C SER A 101 2.41 -26.09 1.91
N TYR A 102 1.71 -25.06 2.39
CA TYR A 102 0.26 -24.94 2.24
C TYR A 102 -0.16 -24.83 0.77
N ILE A 103 0.51 -23.99 -0.02
CA ILE A 103 0.26 -23.86 -1.46
C ILE A 103 0.40 -25.21 -2.17
N GLN A 104 1.44 -25.98 -1.86
CA GLN A 104 1.67 -27.30 -2.45
C GLN A 104 0.62 -28.33 -2.04
N ALA A 105 0.30 -28.41 -0.74
CA ALA A 105 -0.67 -29.36 -0.21
C ALA A 105 -2.09 -29.15 -0.78
N HIS A 106 -2.43 -27.91 -1.14
CA HIS A 106 -3.74 -27.53 -1.65
C HIS A 106 -3.77 -27.25 -3.16
N HIS A 107 -2.68 -27.49 -3.88
CA HIS A 107 -2.55 -27.23 -5.33
C HIS A 107 -2.99 -25.80 -5.73
N LEU A 108 -2.68 -24.80 -4.88
CA LEU A 108 -3.06 -23.42 -5.15
C LEU A 108 -2.21 -22.83 -6.27
N TYR A 109 -2.85 -22.02 -7.12
CA TYR A 109 -2.22 -21.34 -8.26
C TYR A 109 -1.78 -22.25 -9.41
N GLY A 110 -2.20 -23.52 -9.39
CA GLY A 110 -2.08 -24.46 -10.50
C GLY A 110 -1.30 -25.71 -10.14
N SER A 111 -1.74 -26.80 -10.77
CA SER A 111 -1.07 -28.08 -10.96
C SER A 111 -1.03 -28.34 -12.46
#